data_AF-A0A9P9LU88-F1
#
_entry.id   AF-A0A9P9LU88-F1
#
_cell.length_a   1.000
_cell.length_b   1.000
_cell.length_c   1.000
_cell.angle_alpha   90.00
_cell.angle_beta   90.00
_cell.angle_gamma   90.00
#
_symmetry.space_group_name_H-M   'P 1'
#
loop_
_entity.id
_entity.type
_entity.pdbx_description
1 polymer ?
#
loop_
_entity_poly.entity_id
_entity_poly.type
_entity_poly.pdbx_seq_one_letter_code
_entity_poly.pdbx_strand_id
1 'polypeptide(L)'
;MRRDEGRGRKDMSYNVFLTAYIGAPRDYYAIFVETAPDGTCYNFQVTGDIQNGMRYECKASKKPEISASFSSKTSLGRVAATD
;
A
#
# COMPACT_ATOMS: atom_id res chain seq x y z
N MET A 1 -31.01 -15.63 27.29
CA MET A 1 -30.73 -14.18 27.29
C MET A 1 -29.61 -13.91 26.29
N ARG A 2 -29.93 -13.28 25.17
CA ARG A 2 -28.96 -12.82 24.17
C ARG A 2 -28.32 -11.54 24.69
N ARG A 3 -27.00 -11.44 24.68
CA ARG A 3 -26.31 -10.15 24.62
C ARG A 3 -25.57 -10.12 23.30
N ASP A 4 -26.25 -9.55 22.30
CA ASP A 4 -25.62 -8.93 21.15
C ASP A 4 -24.74 -7.79 21.68
N GLU A 5 -23.44 -8.00 21.74
CA GLU A 5 -22.49 -6.89 21.77
C GLU A 5 -22.12 -6.57 20.33
N GLY A 6 -22.90 -5.64 19.75
CA GLY A 6 -22.62 -5.05 18.46
C GLY A 6 -21.21 -4.48 18.44
N ARG A 7 -20.32 -5.17 17.73
CA ARG A 7 -19.02 -4.65 17.34
C ARG A 7 -19.27 -3.46 16.43
N GLY A 8 -19.30 -2.26 17.03
CA GLY A 8 -19.38 -1.00 16.30
C GLY A 8 -18.39 -1.04 15.15
N ARG A 9 -18.91 -0.93 13.93
CA ARG A 9 -18.12 -0.85 12.70
C ARG A 9 -17.41 0.49 12.76
N LYS A 10 -16.26 0.50 13.43
CA LYS A 10 -15.39 1.66 13.53
C LYS A 10 -15.11 2.08 12.09
N ASP A 11 -15.26 3.35 11.81
CA ASP A 11 -14.83 4.03 10.59
C ASP A 11 -13.32 3.82 10.45
N MET A 12 -12.95 2.63 9.95
CA MET A 12 -11.57 2.23 9.79
C MET A 12 -11.10 2.90 8.52
N SER A 13 -10.04 3.69 8.60
CA SER A 13 -9.42 4.30 7.43
C SER A 13 -7.93 3.99 7.42
N TYR A 14 -7.40 3.76 6.23
CA TYR A 14 -6.00 3.41 6.00
C TYR A 14 -5.23 4.60 5.46
N ASN A 15 -4.01 4.80 5.95
CA ASN A 15 -3.12 5.81 5.39
C ASN A 15 -2.60 5.32 4.03
N VAL A 16 -2.63 6.20 3.05
CA VAL A 16 -2.19 5.94 1.68
C VAL A 16 -0.98 6.81 1.38
N PHE A 17 0.04 6.21 0.78
CA PHE A 17 1.28 6.88 0.43
C PHE A 17 1.68 6.55 -1.01
N LEU A 18 2.32 7.52 -1.67
CA LEU A 18 3.10 7.28 -2.89
C LEU A 18 4.52 6.94 -2.46
N THR A 19 5.04 5.80 -2.91
CA THR A 19 6.43 5.42 -2.70
C THR A 19 7.18 5.46 -4.03
N ALA A 20 8.41 5.94 -3.99
CA ALA A 20 9.32 5.96 -5.12
C ALA A 20 10.51 5.04 -4.83
N TYR A 21 10.93 4.29 -5.84
CA TYR A 21 12.05 3.38 -5.77
C TYR A 21 13.00 3.64 -6.93
N ILE A 22 14.30 3.66 -6.61
CA ILE A 22 15.37 3.71 -7.59
C ILE A 22 15.38 2.38 -8.35
N GLY A 23 15.26 2.46 -9.67
CA GLY A 23 15.26 1.28 -10.53
C GLY A 23 16.20 1.39 -11.70
N ALA A 24 16.63 0.24 -12.22
CA ALA A 24 17.34 0.13 -13.49
C ALA A 24 16.45 -0.68 -14.45
N PRO A 25 16.01 -0.13 -15.60
CA PRO A 25 16.46 1.10 -16.25
C PRO A 25 15.75 2.40 -15.81
N ARG A 26 14.69 2.31 -15.00
CA ARG A 26 13.88 3.47 -14.59
C ARG A 26 13.43 3.33 -13.14
N ASP A 27 13.31 4.47 -12.48
CA ASP A 27 12.61 4.57 -11.21
C ASP A 27 11.16 4.11 -11.38
N TYR A 28 10.62 3.49 -10.33
CA TYR A 28 9.24 3.06 -10.33
C TYR A 28 8.51 3.54 -9.07
N TYR A 29 7.20 3.70 -9.22
CA TYR A 29 6.32 4.17 -8.18
C TYR A 29 5.33 3.08 -7.78
N ALA A 30 4.93 3.10 -6.51
CA ALA A 30 3.86 2.27 -6.01
C ALA A 30 2.95 3.05 -5.06
N ILE A 31 1.71 2.60 -4.96
CA ILE A 31 0.78 3.07 -3.92
C ILE A 31 0.89 2.10 -2.75
N PHE A 32 1.29 2.64 -1.62
CA PHE A 32 1.47 1.92 -0.38
C PHE A 32 0.33 2.24 0.57
N VAL A 33 -0.36 1.20 1.06
CA VAL A 33 -1.44 1.34 2.03
C VAL A 33 -1.04 0.68 3.34
N GLU A 34 -0.97 1.48 4.40
CA GLU A 34 -0.65 1.02 5.74
C GLU A 34 -1.92 0.50 6.43
N THR A 35 -2.00 -0.82 6.60
CA THR A 35 -3.20 -1.49 7.13
C THR A 35 -3.13 -1.77 8.62
N ALA A 36 -1.93 -1.79 9.21
CA ALA A 36 -1.75 -1.92 10.65
C ALA A 36 -0.44 -1.26 11.14
N PRO A 37 -0.36 -0.84 12.42
CA PRO A 37 0.84 -0.20 12.98
C PRO A 37 2.09 -1.11 13.03
N ASP A 38 1.90 -2.42 12.97
CA ASP A 38 2.96 -3.43 12.98
C ASP A 38 3.77 -3.47 11.67
N GLY A 39 3.38 -2.67 10.68
CA GLY A 39 4.01 -2.63 9.36
C GLY A 39 3.36 -3.54 8.33
N THR A 40 2.23 -4.18 8.67
CA THR A 40 1.39 -4.86 7.68
C THR A 40 0.83 -3.83 6.71
N CYS A 41 1.09 -4.05 5.43
CA CYS A 41 0.76 -3.12 4.37
C CYS A 41 0.51 -3.84 3.05
N TYR A 42 -0.17 -3.15 2.16
CA TYR A 42 -0.37 -3.58 0.78
C TYR A 42 0.36 -2.62 -0.16
N ASN A 43 1.05 -3.19 -1.12
CA ASN A 43 1.68 -2.45 -2.19
C ASN A 43 0.94 -2.72 -3.50
N PHE A 44 0.53 -1.62 -4.13
CA PHE A 44 -0.17 -1.60 -5.39
C PHE A 44 0.76 -0.98 -6.43
N GLN A 45 1.11 -1.76 -7.44
CA GLN A 45 2.15 -1.35 -8.38
C GLN A 45 1.86 -1.86 -9.78
N VAL A 46 2.54 -1.26 -10.74
CA VAL A 46 2.60 -1.74 -12.11
C VAL A 46 4.00 -2.30 -12.34
N THR A 47 4.07 -3.53 -12.80
CA THR A 47 5.32 -4.25 -13.09
C THR A 47 5.36 -4.66 -14.55
N GLY A 48 6.55 -5.00 -15.05
CA GLY A 48 6.78 -5.32 -16.46
C GLY A 48 7.50 -4.18 -17.18
N ASP A 49 7.49 -4.25 -18.51
CA ASP A 49 8.22 -3.32 -19.38
C ASP A 49 7.44 -3.02 -20.66
N ILE A 50 7.96 -2.11 -21.50
CA ILE A 50 7.26 -1.68 -22.72
C ILE A 50 7.18 -2.82 -23.75
N GLN A 51 8.18 -3.70 -23.81
CA GLN A 51 8.27 -4.75 -24.82
C GLN A 51 7.33 -5.92 -24.52
N ASN A 52 7.24 -6.30 -23.25
CA ASN A 52 6.45 -7.43 -22.77
C ASN A 52 5.08 -7.00 -22.23
N GLY A 53 4.84 -5.69 -22.11
CA GLY A 53 3.65 -5.12 -21.53
C GLY A 53 3.78 -4.91 -20.02
N MET A 54 2.89 -4.05 -19.52
CA MET A 54 2.79 -3.70 -18.12
C MET A 54 1.59 -4.40 -17.48
N ARG A 55 1.76 -4.90 -16.26
CA ARG A 55 0.74 -5.61 -15.48
C ARG A 55 0.58 -4.98 -14.11
N TYR A 56 -0.67 -4.83 -13.69
CA TYR A 56 -0.99 -4.47 -12.33
C TYR A 56 -0.78 -5.64 -11.36
N GLU A 57 -0.14 -5.35 -10.23
CA GLU A 57 0.09 -6.27 -9.13
C GLU A 57 -0.34 -5.62 -7.81
N CYS A 58 -1.03 -6.40 -6.98
CA CYS A 58 -1.30 -6.06 -5.58
C CYS A 58 -0.74 -7.18 -4.71
N LYS A 59 0.07 -6.82 -3.70
CA LYS A 59 0.64 -7.80 -2.77
C LYS A 59 0.75 -7.25 -1.36
N ALA A 60 0.67 -8.15 -0.39
CA ALA A 60 1.13 -7.88 0.96
C ALA A 60 2.63 -7.56 0.92
N SER A 61 3.04 -6.53 1.65
CA SER A 61 4.41 -6.03 1.65
C SER A 61 4.91 -5.77 3.06
N LYS A 62 6.19 -5.45 3.15
CA LYS A 62 6.79 -4.79 4.31
C LYS A 62 6.85 -3.28 4.07
N LYS A 63 7.22 -2.53 5.11
CA LYS A 63 7.50 -1.09 5.04
C LYS A 63 8.50 -0.78 3.91
N PRO A 64 8.23 0.24 3.08
CA PRO A 64 9.02 0.54 1.89
C PRO A 64 10.46 0.90 2.23
N GLU A 65 10.71 1.51 3.40
CA GLU A 65 12.02 1.93 3.89
C GLU A 65 13.00 0.77 4.12
N ILE A 66 12.51 -0.47 4.17
CA ILE A 66 13.35 -1.67 4.31
C ILE A 66 14.01 -2.02 2.96
N SER A 67 13.46 -1.58 1.83
CA SER A 67 14.04 -1.86 0.51
C SER A 67 15.29 -1.02 0.26
N ALA A 68 16.36 -1.66 -0.22
CA ALA A 68 17.57 -0.95 -0.63
C ALA A 68 17.36 0.02 -1.80
N SER A 69 16.31 -0.21 -2.61
CA SER A 69 15.93 0.68 -3.70
C SER A 69 15.01 1.82 -3.26
N PHE A 70 14.61 1.89 -1.99
CA PHE A 70 13.69 2.93 -1.54
C PHE A 70 14.31 4.34 -1.70
N SER A 71 13.54 5.26 -2.27
CA SER A 71 13.94 6.65 -2.48
C SER A 71 13.12 7.61 -1.62
N SER A 72 11.79 7.57 -1.72
CA SER A 72 10.93 8.50 -0.99
C SER A 72 9.53 7.94 -0.72
N LYS A 73 8.85 8.55 0.26
CA LYS A 73 7.45 8.26 0.64
C LYS A 73 6.69 9.56 0.89
N THR A 74 5.60 9.78 0.17
CA THR A 74 4.76 10.97 0.26
C THR A 74 3.34 10.58 0.68
N SER A 75 2.79 11.22 1.70
CA SER A 75 1.41 10.99 2.14
C SER A 75 0.42 11.48 1.08
N LEU A 76 -0.51 10.61 0.67
CA LEU A 76 -1.59 10.93 -0.26
C LEU A 76 -2.94 11.15 0.46
N GLY A 77 -3.05 10.74 1.73
CA GLY A 77 -4.25 10.90 2.54
C GLY A 77 -4.71 9.59 3.17
N ARG A 78 -6.03 9.48 3.39
CA ARG A 78 -6.65 8.30 4.01
C ARG A 78 -7.83 7.82 3.16
N VAL A 79 -8.00 6.50 3.09
CA VAL A 79 -9.13 5.85 2.43
C VAL A 79 -9.97 5.10 3.46
N ALA A 80 -11.29 5.16 3.36
CA ALA A 80 -12.18 4.37 4.20
C ALA A 80 -12.05 2.87 3.88
N ALA A 81 -12.17 2.01 4.88
CA ALA A 81 -12.11 0.57 4.72
C ALA A 81 -13.40 0.00 4.11
N THR A 82 -14.48 0.79 4.15
CA THR A 82 -15.79 0.45 3.60
C THR A 82 -16.44 1.73 3.08
N ASP A 83 -17.09 1.64 1.93
CA ASP A 83 -17.96 2.70 1.38
C ASP A 83 -19.27 2.84 2.16
#